data_AF-A0A1E4IBP2-F1
#
_entry.id   AF-A0A1E4IBP2-F1
#
_cell.length_a   1.000
_cell.length_b   1.000
_cell.length_c   1.000
_cell.angle_alpha   90.00
_cell.angle_beta   90.00
_cell.angle_gamma   90.00
#
_symmetry.space_group_name_H-M   'P 1'
#
loop_
_entity.id
_entity.type
_entity.pdbx_description
1 polymer ?
#
loop_
_entity_poly.entity_id
_entity_poly.type
_entity_poly.pdbx_seq_one_letter_code
_entity_poly.pdbx_strand_id
1 'polypeptide(L)'
;MSELAQGQGIAVSTMTEVVARLAEQGLLSKSTTNADRREVRVAITELGLDRLDRTLEERNRILGERLAVLTEGEQRSIAAAIPALWKLAAIDAAEWPRVPLKPDGKKRRADRNTAGS
;
A
#
# COMPACT_ATOMS: atom_id res chain seq x y z
N MET A 1 17.23 -3.06 -2.51
CA MET A 1 17.29 -1.82 -1.70
C MET A 1 17.36 -0.58 -2.57
N SER A 2 18.32 -0.47 -3.51
CA SER A 2 18.44 0.70 -4.39
C SER A 2 17.17 1.01 -5.19
N GLU A 3 16.52 -0.01 -5.74
CA GLU A 3 15.24 0.14 -6.46
C GLU A 3 14.12 0.69 -5.56
N LEU A 4 13.98 0.17 -4.34
CA LEU A 4 12.99 0.67 -3.36
C LEU A 4 13.28 2.13 -2.99
N ALA A 5 14.55 2.48 -2.78
CA ALA A 5 14.96 3.84 -2.44
C ALA A 5 14.66 4.82 -3.58
N GLN A 6 14.97 4.43 -4.81
CA GLN A 6 14.67 5.21 -6.02
C GLN A 6 13.17 5.42 -6.19
N GLY A 7 12.36 4.35 -6.07
CA GLY A 7 10.90 4.44 -6.20
C GLY A 7 10.22 5.27 -5.10
N GLN A 8 10.88 5.49 -3.96
CA GLN A 8 10.37 6.33 -2.87
C GLN A 8 11.03 7.73 -2.83
N GLY A 9 12.00 8.01 -3.70
CA GLY A 9 12.73 9.29 -3.71
C GLY A 9 13.56 9.55 -2.45
N ILE A 10 14.00 8.51 -1.75
CA ILE A 10 14.78 8.62 -0.50
C ILE A 10 16.17 8.01 -0.63
N ALA A 11 17.06 8.34 0.31
CA ALA A 11 18.39 7.75 0.37
C ALA A 11 18.36 6.23 0.67
N VAL A 12 19.31 5.48 0.12
CA VAL A 12 19.42 4.02 0.30
C VAL A 12 19.64 3.63 1.77
N SER A 13 20.39 4.43 2.53
CA SER A 13 20.57 4.23 3.97
C SER A 13 19.24 4.34 4.72
N THR A 14 18.46 5.39 4.46
CA THR A 14 17.12 5.57 5.02
C THR A 14 16.19 4.43 4.64
N MET A 15 16.20 3.99 3.37
CA MET A 15 15.40 2.83 2.94
C MET A 15 15.81 1.55 3.68
N THR A 16 17.11 1.35 3.92
CA THR A 16 17.61 0.19 4.66
C THR A 16 17.12 0.17 6.11
N GLU A 17 17.14 1.33 6.78
CA GLU A 17 16.61 1.49 8.14
C GLU A 17 15.10 1.25 8.20
N VAL A 18 14.33 1.79 7.24
CA VAL A 18 12.88 1.58 7.13
C VAL A 18 12.57 0.08 6.99
N VAL A 19 13.23 -0.60 6.05
CA VAL A 19 13.01 -2.03 5.82
C VAL A 19 13.44 -2.87 7.02
N ALA A 20 14.54 -2.52 7.70
CA ALA A 20 14.99 -3.23 8.90
C ALA A 20 13.93 -3.16 10.00
N ARG A 21 13.42 -1.96 10.31
CA ARG A 21 12.39 -1.77 11.34
C ARG A 21 11.08 -2.49 11.01
N LEU A 22 10.66 -2.46 9.75
CA LEU A 22 9.46 -3.19 9.31
C LEU A 22 9.65 -4.71 9.38
N ALA A 23 10.87 -5.20 9.10
CA ALA A 23 11.19 -6.62 9.24
C ALA A 23 11.27 -7.07 10.71
N GLU A 24 11.83 -6.25 11.60
CA GLU A 24 11.82 -6.50 13.06
C GLU A 24 10.40 -6.61 13.63
N GLN A 25 9.46 -5.86 13.06
CA GLN A 25 8.03 -5.94 13.39
C GLN A 25 7.30 -7.11 12.70
N GLY A 26 8.00 -7.92 11.90
CA GLY A 26 7.41 -9.03 11.15
C GLY A 26 6.50 -8.59 9.99
N LEU A 27 6.52 -7.32 9.60
CA LEU A 27 5.70 -6.77 8.50
C LEU A 27 6.33 -7.02 7.13
N LEU A 28 7.65 -7.16 7.08
CA LEU A 28 8.41 -7.53 5.90
C LEU A 28 9.27 -8.77 6.17
N SER A 29 9.53 -9.57 5.15
CA SER A 29 10.56 -10.61 5.15
C SER A 29 11.73 -10.19 4.28
N LYS A 30 12.95 -10.58 4.70
CA LYS A 30 14.19 -10.34 3.96
C LYS A 30 14.84 -11.69 3.65
N SER A 31 15.23 -11.91 2.40
CA SER A 31 15.97 -13.11 1.99
C SER A 31 17.10 -12.74 1.02
N THR A 32 18.25 -13.40 1.15
CA THR A 32 19.33 -13.30 0.15
C THR A 32 19.12 -14.30 -0.97
N THR A 33 19.37 -13.91 -2.21
CA THR A 33 19.29 -14.83 -3.35
C THR A 33 20.56 -15.71 -3.41
N ASN A 34 20.41 -17.00 -3.77
CA ASN A 34 21.57 -17.90 -3.95
C ASN A 34 22.48 -17.51 -5.14
N ALA A 35 21.98 -16.73 -6.09
CA ALA A 35 22.71 -16.31 -7.29
C ALA A 35 23.68 -15.14 -7.04
N ASP A 36 23.37 -14.25 -6.08
CA ASP A 36 24.24 -13.17 -5.64
C ASP A 36 23.95 -12.83 -4.18
N ARG A 37 24.94 -13.02 -3.30
CA ARG A 37 24.85 -12.70 -1.87
C ARG A 37 24.68 -11.20 -1.60
N ARG A 38 24.86 -10.34 -2.61
CA ARG A 38 24.65 -8.90 -2.54
C ARG A 38 23.20 -8.50 -2.84
N GLU A 39 22.39 -9.39 -3.39
CA GLU A 39 20.98 -9.12 -3.70
C GLU A 39 20.08 -9.50 -2.50
N VAL A 40 19.40 -8.49 -1.96
CA VAL A 40 18.43 -8.66 -0.87
C VAL A 40 17.03 -8.50 -1.45
N ARG A 41 16.24 -9.58 -1.40
CA ARG A 41 14.80 -9.53 -1.67
C ARG A 41 14.05 -9.15 -0.41
N VAL A 42 13.08 -8.26 -0.59
CA VAL A 42 12.18 -7.77 0.45
C VAL A 42 10.76 -8.07 -0.02
N ALA A 43 9.98 -8.75 0.81
CA ALA A 43 8.58 -9.05 0.52
C ALA A 43 7.71 -8.67 1.72
N ILE A 44 6.48 -8.23 1.46
CA ILE A 44 5.50 -8.00 2.51
C ILE A 44 4.99 -9.34 3.05
N THR A 45 4.84 -9.44 4.37
CA THR A 45 4.27 -10.64 5.01
C THR A 45 2.75 -10.55 5.05
N GLU A 46 2.07 -11.65 5.41
CA GLU A 46 0.62 -11.62 5.67
C GLU A 46 0.26 -10.63 6.78
N LEU A 47 1.05 -10.59 7.86
CA LEU A 47 0.88 -9.59 8.93
C LEU A 47 1.08 -8.17 8.41
N GLY A 48 2.06 -7.96 7.53
CA GLY A 48 2.30 -6.70 6.85
C GLY A 48 1.12 -6.25 6.00
N LEU A 49 0.55 -7.16 5.22
CA LEU A 49 -0.63 -6.92 4.39
C LEU A 49 -1.85 -6.55 5.25
N ASP A 50 -2.15 -7.34 6.28
CA ASP A 50 -3.26 -7.04 7.20
C ASP A 50 -3.08 -5.69 7.90
N ARG A 51 -1.85 -5.33 8.27
CA ARG A 51 -1.55 -4.04 8.90
C ARG A 51 -1.71 -2.88 7.91
N LEU A 52 -1.28 -3.08 6.66
CA LEU A 52 -1.43 -2.12 5.58
C LEU A 52 -2.91 -1.86 5.30
N ASP A 53 -3.72 -2.92 5.16
CA ASP A 53 -5.16 -2.85 4.92
C ASP A 53 -5.86 -2.03 6.02
N ARG A 54 -5.63 -2.36 7.29
CA ARG A 54 -6.22 -1.60 8.42
C ARG A 54 -5.81 -0.13 8.42
N THR A 55 -4.57 0.16 8.02
CA THR A 55 -4.07 1.53 7.97
C THR A 55 -4.75 2.32 6.84
N LEU A 56 -4.99 1.67 5.69
CA LEU A 56 -5.71 2.29 4.58
C LEU A 56 -7.19 2.49 4.90
N GLU A 57 -7.84 1.50 5.52
CA GLU A 57 -9.22 1.61 5.98
C GLU A 57 -9.40 2.82 6.91
N GLU A 58 -8.52 2.96 7.90
CA GLU A 58 -8.56 4.08 8.84
C GLU A 58 -8.30 5.42 8.17
N ARG A 59 -7.30 5.50 7.27
CA ARG A 59 -7.03 6.72 6.50
C ARG A 59 -8.21 7.12 5.63
N ASN A 60 -8.84 6.15 4.95
CA ASN A 60 -10.01 6.39 4.10
C ASN A 60 -11.22 6.82 4.93
N ARG A 61 -11.43 6.22 6.10
CA ARG A 61 -12.48 6.63 7.05
C ARG A 61 -12.32 8.08 7.46
N ILE A 62 -11.13 8.46 7.94
CA ILE A 62 -10.83 9.83 8.36
C ILE A 62 -10.99 10.82 7.20
N LEU A 63 -10.50 10.48 6.00
CA LEU A 63 -10.64 11.34 4.83
C LEU A 63 -12.10 11.48 4.41
N GLY A 64 -12.86 10.38 4.42
CA GLY A 64 -14.29 10.37 4.13
C GLY A 64 -15.09 11.26 5.07
N GLU A 65 -14.81 11.19 6.38
CA GLU A 65 -15.45 12.07 7.39
C GLU A 65 -15.18 13.55 7.11
N ARG A 66 -13.97 13.91 6.68
CA ARG A 66 -13.61 15.29 6.32
C ARG A 66 -14.29 15.75 5.05
N LEU A 67 -14.37 14.87 4.04
CA LEU A 67 -15.04 15.17 2.77
C LEU A 67 -16.56 15.27 2.94
N ALA A 68 -17.15 14.57 3.90
CA ALA A 68 -18.59 14.57 4.15
C ALA A 68 -19.14 15.94 4.61
N VAL A 69 -18.27 16.85 5.09
CA VAL A 69 -18.66 18.23 5.43
C VAL A 69 -18.86 19.08 4.16
N LEU A 70 -18.30 18.67 3.03
CA LEU A 70 -18.37 19.40 1.76
C LEU A 70 -19.61 19.02 0.97
N THR A 71 -20.14 19.99 0.22
CA THR A 71 -21.19 19.75 -0.77
C THR A 71 -20.71 18.84 -1.90
N GLU A 72 -21.64 18.21 -2.61
CA GLU A 72 -21.30 17.39 -3.78
C GLU A 72 -20.54 18.19 -4.87
N GLY A 73 -20.83 19.48 -5.02
CA GLY A 73 -20.13 20.36 -5.96
C GLY A 73 -18.65 20.56 -5.59
N GLU A 74 -18.38 20.79 -4.31
CA GLU A 74 -17.02 20.94 -3.78
C GLU A 74 -16.24 19.63 -3.87
N GLN A 75 -16.87 18.50 -3.51
CA GLN A 75 -16.24 17.18 -3.65
C GLN A 75 -15.86 16.89 -5.10
N ARG A 76 -16.75 17.19 -6.07
CA ARG A 76 -16.43 17.06 -7.51
C ARG A 76 -15.28 17.96 -7.93
N SER A 77 -15.23 19.19 -7.41
CA SER A 77 -14.18 20.15 -7.73
C SER A 77 -12.81 19.67 -7.22
N ILE A 78 -12.76 19.12 -6.00
CA ILE A 78 -11.55 18.50 -5.45
C ILE A 78 -11.12 17.31 -6.32
N ALA A 79 -12.03 16.40 -6.62
CA ALA A 79 -11.73 15.22 -7.44
C ALA A 79 -11.19 15.61 -8.83
N ALA A 80 -11.77 16.64 -9.45
CA ALA A 80 -11.32 17.15 -10.75
C ALA A 80 -9.92 17.80 -10.71
N ALA A 81 -9.49 18.31 -9.55
CA ALA A 81 -8.17 18.91 -9.38
C ALA A 81 -7.04 17.87 -9.20
N ILE A 82 -7.34 16.67 -8.68
CA ILE A 82 -6.33 15.64 -8.35
C ILE A 82 -5.41 15.30 -9.54
N PRO A 83 -5.90 15.06 -10.77
CA PRO A 83 -5.02 14.76 -11.90
C PRO A 83 -4.02 15.88 -12.23
N ALA A 84 -4.43 17.14 -12.09
CA ALA A 84 -3.55 18.29 -12.31
C ALA A 84 -2.49 18.39 -11.20
N LEU A 85 -2.86 18.12 -9.95
CA LEU A 85 -1.93 18.07 -8.81
C LEU A 85 -0.90 16.95 -8.96
N TRP A 86 -1.31 15.76 -9.43
CA TRP A 86 -0.38 14.67 -9.74
C TRP A 86 0.62 15.06 -10.82
N LYS A 87 0.14 15.66 -11.91
CA LYS A 87 1.02 16.17 -12.97
C LYS A 87 2.02 17.22 -12.44
N LEU A 88 1.55 18.15 -11.60
CA LEU A 88 2.40 19.17 -10.97
C LEU A 88 3.48 18.54 -10.08
N ALA A 89 3.13 17.50 -9.33
CA ALA A 89 4.04 16.77 -8.45
C ALA A 89 4.92 15.74 -9.17
N ALA A 90 4.82 15.60 -10.49
CA ALA A 90 5.46 14.54 -11.28
C ALA A 90 5.16 13.12 -10.74
N ILE A 91 3.94 12.92 -10.23
CA ILE A 91 3.44 11.63 -9.75
C ILE A 91 2.66 10.96 -10.89
N ASP A 92 3.05 9.75 -11.29
CA ASP A 92 2.25 8.94 -12.20
C ASP A 92 1.17 8.17 -11.40
N ALA A 93 -0.10 8.41 -11.72
CA ALA A 93 -1.24 7.71 -11.12
C ALA A 93 -1.30 6.20 -11.41
N ALA A 94 -0.63 5.75 -12.46
CA ALA A 94 -0.49 4.33 -12.78
C ALA A 94 0.55 3.64 -11.86
N GLU A 95 1.57 4.37 -11.41
CA GLU A 95 2.70 3.83 -10.64
C GLU A 95 2.65 4.18 -9.14
N TRP A 96 2.01 5.29 -8.77
CA TRP A 96 1.88 5.76 -7.38
C TRP A 96 0.89 4.89 -6.60
N PRO A 97 1.23 4.48 -5.36
CA PRO A 97 0.99 3.13 -4.92
C PRO A 97 -0.49 2.83 -4.93
N ARG A 98 -0.89 2.09 -5.97
CA ARG A 98 -2.07 1.25 -5.86
C ARG A 98 -1.69 0.14 -4.91
N VAL A 99 -1.91 0.35 -3.62
CA VAL A 99 -2.17 -0.81 -2.77
C VAL A 99 -3.42 -1.42 -3.37
N PRO A 100 -3.36 -2.66 -3.89
CA PRO A 100 -4.57 -3.30 -4.37
C PRO A 100 -5.53 -3.28 -3.19
N LEU A 101 -6.62 -2.51 -3.30
CA LEU A 101 -7.71 -2.63 -2.35
C LEU A 101 -8.09 -4.11 -2.39
N LYS A 102 -7.99 -4.78 -1.24
CA LYS A 102 -8.46 -6.15 -1.11
C LYS A 102 -9.85 -6.21 -1.77
N PRO A 103 -10.06 -7.02 -2.81
CA PRO A 103 -11.37 -7.11 -3.42
C PRO A 103 -12.37 -7.47 -2.33
N ASP A 104 -13.49 -6.73 -2.27
CA ASP A 104 -14.50 -6.85 -1.21
C ASP A 104 -14.70 -8.32 -0.84
N GLY A 105 -14.38 -8.66 0.41
CA GLY A 105 -14.33 -10.03 0.95
C GLY A 105 -15.67 -10.78 0.93
N LYS A 106 -16.70 -10.29 0.23
CA LYS A 106 -17.93 -11.02 -0.04
C LYS A 106 -17.71 -12.06 -1.15
N LYS A 107 -16.89 -13.09 -0.91
CA LYS A 107 -16.98 -14.41 -1.59
C LYS A 107 -16.03 -15.54 -1.09
N ARG A 108 -15.67 -15.62 0.20
CA ARG A 108 -14.98 -16.84 0.77
C ARG A 108 -15.65 -17.46 2.00
N ARG A 109 -16.98 -17.33 2.11
CA ARG A 109 -17.79 -18.07 3.10
C ARG A 109 -18.95 -18.89 2.50
N ALA A 110 -19.11 -18.96 1.18
CA ALA A 110 -20.16 -19.77 0.55
C ALA A 110 -19.72 -21.20 0.18
N ASP A 111 -18.43 -21.45 -0.10
CA ASP A 111 -18.01 -22.73 -0.70
C ASP A 111 -17.43 -23.75 0.30
N ARG A 112 -17.65 -23.58 1.61
CA ARG A 112 -17.19 -24.54 2.64
C ARG A 112 -18.31 -25.34 3.31
N ASN A 113 -19.55 -25.25 2.82
CA ASN A 113 -20.69 -25.96 3.40
C ASN A 113 -21.52 -26.69 2.32
N THR A 114 -20.87 -27.55 1.53
CA THR A 114 -21.56 -28.48 0.61
C THR A 114 -20.86 -29.84 0.41
N ALA A 115 -19.85 -30.19 1.22
CA ALA A 115 -19.27 -31.53 1.23
C ALA A 115 -19.24 -32.06 2.66
N GLY A 116 -20.30 -32.75 3.06
CA GLY A 116 -20.47 -33.29 4.40
C GLY A 116 -21.92 -33.68 4.69
N SER A 117 -22.50 -34.52 3.84
CA SER A 117 -23.65 -35.38 4.17
C SER A 117 -23.30 -36.79 3.72
#